data_AF-A0A517T772-F1
#
_entry.id   AF-A0A517T772-F1
#
_cell.length_a   1.000
_cell.length_b   1.000
_cell.length_c   1.000
_cell.angle_alpha   90.00
_cell.angle_beta   90.00
_cell.angle_gamma   90.00
#
_symmetry.space_group_name_H-M   'P 1'
#
loop_
_entity.id
_entity.type
_entity.pdbx_description
1 polymer ?
#
loop_
_entity_poly.entity_id
_entity_poly.type
_entity_poly.pdbx_seq_one_letter_code
_entity_poly.pdbx_strand_id
1 'polypeptide(L)'
;MSAGWVSLQVSKWDSSCSYSAENLSSGTLGCVFPLARCEFVMSSLLKSADPARICLIKPSALGDVVQTLPLLPVLKDRFPKAEIDWVIRGDLAALIEHHPLLTNVVRYERKGGWNEWRSLLATLRQRKYDLTLDLQGLLRTGIMTMATGAKMRIGLQTAREFSSLACHELLNDTSKHVPAHARYWRVAETLGYAESRSPAQLPVSTNDQRWVQEQLQHLPKPLMAVAPGAMWETKRWPVEKFAVVAAKAYRRFGHSAILVGSPGELPLVNELERQLKRYIPHFAIVNLAGKTSLPQLTAVLNYVNVALANDSGPMHLAAAVGTPVTAVFTCTSPARSGPKDKRHRMVQTGVACAGSYKKKCPHHGEHHMSCHAELDSWAVFRAFEQMVLAQPQKKIAA
;
A
#
# COMPACT_ATOMS: atom_id res chain seq x y z
N MET A 1 38.81 18.97 -43.88
CA MET A 1 39.88 18.37 -43.05
C MET A 1 40.38 19.45 -42.10
N SER A 2 40.31 19.16 -40.78
CA SER A 2 40.92 19.85 -39.62
C SER A 2 40.81 21.37 -39.48
N ALA A 3 40.67 22.01 -38.31
CA ALA A 3 40.34 21.70 -36.92
C ALA A 3 40.46 23.09 -36.21
N GLY A 4 39.76 23.33 -35.10
CA GLY A 4 40.10 24.45 -34.22
C GLY A 4 38.92 25.14 -33.54
N TRP A 5 38.45 24.59 -32.43
CA TRP A 5 37.57 25.26 -31.48
C TRP A 5 38.43 25.90 -30.37
N VAL A 6 38.18 27.18 -30.07
CA VAL A 6 38.85 27.96 -29.01
C VAL A 6 38.03 27.88 -27.72
N SER A 7 38.73 27.60 -26.62
CA SER A 7 38.24 27.36 -25.27
C SER A 7 37.84 28.64 -24.53
N LEU A 8 36.83 28.48 -23.66
CA LEU A 8 36.29 29.45 -22.71
C LEU A 8 37.32 29.94 -21.67
N GLN A 9 37.20 31.22 -21.30
CA GLN A 9 37.88 31.84 -20.16
C GLN A 9 37.12 31.63 -18.84
N VAL A 10 37.92 31.33 -17.83
CA VAL A 10 37.61 31.21 -16.39
C VAL A 10 37.53 32.60 -15.76
N SER A 11 36.52 32.87 -14.93
CA SER A 11 36.51 34.04 -14.04
C SER A 11 36.73 33.62 -12.58
N LYS A 12 37.65 34.36 -11.94
CA LYS A 12 38.18 34.21 -10.59
C LYS A 12 37.15 34.55 -9.51
N TRP A 13 37.26 33.90 -8.36
CA TRP A 13 36.71 34.38 -7.09
C TRP A 13 37.84 34.53 -6.06
N ASP A 14 37.84 35.69 -5.41
CA ASP A 14 38.85 36.21 -4.49
C ASP A 14 38.90 35.48 -3.14
N SER A 15 40.11 35.34 -2.63
CA SER A 15 40.47 34.83 -1.31
C SER A 15 40.96 35.97 -0.41
N SER A 16 40.21 36.30 0.64
CA SER A 16 40.78 36.99 1.82
C SER A 16 39.86 36.90 3.05
N CYS A 17 40.30 36.16 4.08
CA CYS A 17 40.36 36.62 5.48
C CYS A 17 40.81 35.49 6.42
N SER A 18 42.07 35.60 6.82
CA SER A 18 42.66 35.47 8.17
C SER A 18 42.17 34.34 9.10
N TYR A 19 43.05 33.35 9.30
CA TYR A 19 43.08 32.43 10.42
C TYR A 19 43.79 33.09 11.62
N SER A 20 43.25 32.94 12.83
CA SER A 20 44.02 32.95 14.07
C SER A 20 43.83 31.59 14.73
N ALA A 21 44.94 30.88 14.93
CA ALA A 21 45.01 29.55 15.50
C ALA A 21 45.51 29.66 16.92
N GLU A 22 44.79 29.08 17.89
CA GLU A 22 45.37 28.65 19.14
C GLU A 22 44.72 27.35 19.63
N ASN A 23 45.59 26.35 19.79
CA ASN A 23 45.50 25.12 20.59
C ASN A 23 44.77 23.89 20.05
N LEU A 24 45.57 23.11 19.30
CA LEU A 24 45.57 21.67 19.16
C LEU A 24 45.82 20.94 20.49
N SER A 25 45.08 19.85 20.75
CA SER A 25 45.70 18.57 21.15
C SER A 25 44.75 17.38 20.95
N SER A 26 45.18 16.46 20.08
CA SER A 26 44.86 15.02 19.97
C SER A 26 43.37 14.60 19.88
N GLY A 27 42.85 13.98 18.82
CA GLY A 27 43.48 13.21 17.75
C GLY A 27 42.78 11.84 17.63
N THR A 28 41.88 11.67 16.65
CA THR A 28 41.85 10.54 15.69
C THR A 28 40.75 10.84 14.66
N LEU A 29 41.15 10.82 13.39
CA LEU A 29 40.38 11.20 12.21
C LEU A 29 39.28 10.19 11.89
N GLY A 30 38.05 10.68 11.73
CA GLY A 30 36.98 9.99 11.03
C GLY A 30 36.32 10.97 10.07
N CYS A 31 36.46 10.72 8.76
CA CYS A 31 35.92 11.53 7.68
C CYS A 31 34.46 11.93 7.91
N VAL A 32 34.23 13.20 8.25
CA VAL A 32 32.91 13.81 8.12
C VAL A 32 32.76 14.20 6.65
N PHE A 33 32.21 13.28 5.86
CA PHE A 33 31.70 13.64 4.54
C PHE A 33 30.63 14.73 4.74
N PRO A 34 30.71 15.87 4.04
CA PRO A 34 29.61 16.82 4.08
C PRO A 34 28.41 16.13 3.46
N LEU A 35 27.35 15.96 4.26
CA LEU A 35 26.00 15.64 3.81
C LEU A 35 25.65 16.66 2.73
N ALA A 36 25.84 16.28 1.47
CA ALA A 36 25.36 17.02 0.34
C ALA A 36 23.86 17.22 0.56
N ARG A 37 23.46 18.48 0.79
CA ARG A 37 22.07 18.91 0.67
C ARG A 37 21.62 18.44 -0.69
N CYS A 38 20.76 17.42 -0.70
CA CYS A 38 20.04 17.02 -1.88
C CYS A 38 19.11 18.20 -2.20
N GLU A 39 19.54 19.08 -3.10
CA GLU A 39 18.70 20.15 -3.62
C GLU A 39 17.47 19.48 -4.24
N PHE A 40 16.36 19.55 -3.51
CA PHE A 40 15.03 19.28 -4.01
C PHE A 40 14.81 20.20 -5.20
N VAL A 41 14.97 19.69 -6.42
CA VAL A 41 14.28 20.28 -7.56
C VAL A 41 12.80 20.00 -7.32
N MET A 42 12.17 20.88 -6.54
CA MET A 42 10.76 20.83 -6.28
C MET A 42 10.03 21.04 -7.61
N SER A 43 9.07 20.17 -7.93
CA SER A 43 8.16 20.39 -9.06
C SER A 43 7.53 21.78 -8.95
N SER A 44 7.92 22.68 -9.86
CA SER A 44 7.40 24.04 -9.90
C SER A 44 5.96 24.05 -10.41
N LEU A 45 5.64 23.16 -11.36
CA LEU A 45 4.35 23.10 -12.04
C LEU A 45 3.22 22.70 -11.08
N LEU A 46 3.40 21.64 -10.29
CA LEU A 46 2.34 21.16 -9.39
C LEU A 46 2.03 22.17 -8.28
N LYS A 47 3.03 22.91 -7.79
CA LYS A 47 2.84 23.92 -6.74
C LYS A 47 2.05 25.13 -7.24
N SER A 48 2.32 25.58 -8.47
CA SER A 48 1.66 26.74 -9.09
C SER A 48 0.30 26.40 -9.74
N ALA A 49 -0.09 25.13 -9.78
CA ALA A 49 -1.34 24.71 -10.40
C ALA A 49 -2.57 25.18 -9.59
N ASP A 50 -3.68 25.40 -10.30
CA ASP A 50 -5.03 25.55 -9.72
C ASP A 50 -6.06 24.80 -10.59
N PRO A 51 -6.02 23.46 -10.60
CA PRO A 51 -6.85 22.66 -11.48
C PRO A 51 -8.31 22.62 -11.01
N ALA A 52 -9.25 22.83 -11.93
CA ALA A 52 -10.67 22.63 -11.63
C ALA A 52 -11.05 21.14 -11.70
N ARG A 53 -10.33 20.34 -12.51
CA ARG A 53 -10.54 18.89 -12.62
C ARG A 53 -9.24 18.11 -12.59
N ILE A 54 -9.18 17.12 -11.70
CA ILE A 54 -8.03 16.24 -11.47
C ILE A 54 -8.40 14.79 -11.84
N CYS A 55 -7.55 14.14 -12.63
CA CYS A 55 -7.65 12.70 -12.92
C CYS A 55 -6.55 11.94 -12.18
N LEU A 56 -6.93 11.02 -11.29
CA LEU A 56 -6.03 10.07 -10.65
C LEU A 56 -6.03 8.76 -11.40
N ILE A 57 -4.88 8.31 -11.89
CA ILE A 57 -4.74 7.02 -12.58
C ILE A 57 -3.97 6.06 -11.67
N LYS A 58 -4.73 5.20 -10.97
CA LYS A 58 -4.19 4.09 -10.19
C LYS A 58 -5.14 2.89 -10.22
N PRO A 59 -5.07 2.04 -11.27
CA PRO A 59 -6.05 0.98 -11.44
C PRO A 59 -5.83 -0.29 -10.59
N SER A 60 -4.61 -0.56 -10.13
CA SER A 60 -4.27 -1.81 -9.43
C SER A 60 -2.91 -1.70 -8.73
N ALA A 61 -2.49 -2.59 -7.84
CA ALA A 61 -3.27 -3.63 -7.18
C ALA A 61 -4.04 -3.04 -5.98
N LEU A 62 -4.90 -3.85 -5.34
CA LEU A 62 -5.72 -3.44 -4.19
C LEU A 62 -4.89 -2.73 -3.10
N GLY A 63 -3.73 -3.28 -2.71
CA GLY A 63 -2.86 -2.68 -1.71
C GLY A 63 -2.34 -1.29 -2.12
N ASP A 64 -2.08 -1.06 -3.40
CA ASP A 64 -1.60 0.24 -3.89
C ASP A 64 -2.74 1.26 -3.99
N VAL A 65 -3.95 0.82 -4.38
CA VAL A 65 -5.15 1.65 -4.39
C VAL A 65 -5.40 2.18 -2.98
N VAL A 66 -5.37 1.28 -1.99
CA VAL A 66 -5.54 1.63 -0.58
C VAL A 66 -4.46 2.61 -0.10
N GLN A 67 -3.19 2.38 -0.48
CA GLN A 67 -2.08 3.28 -0.14
C GLN A 67 -2.13 4.64 -0.86
N THR A 68 -2.96 4.79 -1.89
CA THR A 68 -3.15 6.05 -2.62
C THR A 68 -4.26 6.90 -1.98
N LEU A 69 -5.19 6.31 -1.22
CA LEU A 69 -6.32 7.03 -0.58
C LEU A 69 -5.91 8.23 0.30
N PRO A 70 -4.82 8.19 1.09
CA PRO A 70 -4.40 9.34 1.89
C PRO A 70 -4.08 10.60 1.06
N LEU A 71 -3.91 10.47 -0.26
CA LEU A 71 -3.71 11.60 -1.16
C LEU A 71 -4.99 12.42 -1.37
N LEU A 72 -6.19 11.82 -1.25
CA LEU A 72 -7.45 12.51 -1.52
C LEU A 72 -7.70 13.72 -0.60
N PRO A 73 -7.55 13.61 0.75
CA PRO A 73 -7.66 14.77 1.62
C PRO A 73 -6.64 15.87 1.28
N VAL A 74 -5.41 15.50 0.92
CA VAL A 74 -4.38 16.49 0.55
C VAL A 74 -4.77 17.26 -0.71
N LEU A 75 -5.27 16.56 -1.73
CA LEU A 75 -5.72 17.20 -2.97
C LEU A 75 -6.91 18.11 -2.72
N LYS A 76 -7.84 17.73 -1.86
CA LYS A 76 -8.99 18.57 -1.48
C LYS A 76 -8.59 19.75 -0.60
N ASP A 77 -7.69 19.56 0.36
CA ASP A 77 -7.18 20.66 1.19
C ASP A 77 -6.43 21.69 0.32
N ARG A 78 -5.63 21.24 -0.66
CA ARG A 78 -4.90 22.12 -1.57
C ARG A 78 -5.78 22.75 -2.66
N PHE A 79 -6.75 21.99 -3.18
CA PHE A 79 -7.65 22.38 -4.26
C PHE A 79 -9.13 22.14 -3.87
N PRO A 80 -9.71 22.96 -2.97
CA PRO A 80 -11.03 22.68 -2.37
C PRO A 80 -12.18 22.55 -3.37
N LYS A 81 -12.10 23.29 -4.48
CA LYS A 81 -13.13 23.32 -5.53
C LYS A 81 -12.91 22.28 -6.64
N ALA A 82 -11.77 21.57 -6.64
CA ALA A 82 -11.45 20.66 -7.73
C ALA A 82 -12.35 19.42 -7.72
N GLU A 83 -12.88 19.04 -8.87
CA GLU A 83 -13.44 17.70 -9.08
C GLU A 83 -12.30 16.69 -9.17
N ILE A 84 -12.45 15.53 -8.52
CA ILE A 84 -11.44 14.48 -8.54
C ILE A 84 -12.07 13.21 -9.09
N ASP A 85 -11.61 12.78 -10.26
CA ASP A 85 -11.99 11.51 -10.86
C ASP A 85 -10.85 10.49 -10.69
N TRP A 86 -11.20 9.23 -10.42
CA TRP A 86 -10.20 8.17 -10.27
C TRP A 86 -10.44 7.04 -11.27
N VAL A 87 -9.46 6.78 -12.14
CA VAL A 87 -9.40 5.61 -13.02
C VAL A 87 -8.97 4.37 -12.23
N ILE A 88 -9.90 3.46 -12.01
CA ILE A 88 -9.70 2.23 -11.23
C ILE A 88 -10.14 0.99 -11.99
N ARG A 89 -9.50 -0.17 -11.76
CA ARG A 89 -9.97 -1.43 -12.34
C ARG A 89 -11.36 -1.80 -11.82
N GLY A 90 -12.25 -2.29 -12.69
CA GLY A 90 -13.67 -2.52 -12.37
C GLY A 90 -13.93 -3.38 -11.14
N ASP A 91 -13.14 -4.46 -10.97
CA ASP A 91 -13.21 -5.36 -9.81
C ASP A 91 -12.79 -4.71 -8.47
N LEU A 92 -12.13 -3.54 -8.50
CA LEU A 92 -11.74 -2.76 -7.32
C LEU A 92 -12.60 -1.50 -7.14
N ALA A 93 -13.43 -1.13 -8.13
CA ALA A 93 -14.13 0.15 -8.16
C ALA A 93 -15.06 0.35 -6.96
N ALA A 94 -15.77 -0.71 -6.55
CA ALA A 94 -16.69 -0.70 -5.42
C ALA A 94 -16.03 -0.26 -4.09
N LEU A 95 -14.69 -0.36 -3.98
CA LEU A 95 -13.96 0.10 -2.79
C LEU A 95 -14.00 1.62 -2.60
N ILE A 96 -14.11 2.39 -3.70
CA ILE A 96 -14.00 3.85 -3.69
C ILE A 96 -15.20 4.57 -4.31
N GLU A 97 -16.19 3.83 -4.82
CA GLU A 97 -17.37 4.36 -5.54
C GLU A 97 -18.18 5.39 -4.74
N HIS A 98 -18.22 5.26 -3.41
CA HIS A 98 -18.92 6.18 -2.51
C HIS A 98 -17.97 7.02 -1.66
N HIS A 99 -16.72 7.20 -2.09
CA HIS A 99 -15.76 8.00 -1.35
C HIS A 99 -16.12 9.50 -1.45
N PRO A 100 -16.33 10.22 -0.32
CA PRO A 100 -16.90 11.58 -0.34
C PRO A 100 -16.02 12.63 -1.02
N LEU A 101 -14.71 12.37 -1.13
CA LEU A 101 -13.76 13.26 -1.79
C LEU A 101 -13.61 13.02 -3.30
N LEU A 102 -14.26 11.99 -3.85
CA LEU A 102 -14.26 11.69 -5.28
C LEU A 102 -15.54 12.22 -5.93
N THR A 103 -15.38 12.80 -7.12
CA THR A 103 -16.49 13.23 -7.97
C THR A 103 -16.96 12.06 -8.83
N ASN A 104 -16.04 11.32 -9.45
CA ASN A 104 -16.38 10.13 -10.22
C ASN A 104 -15.34 9.01 -10.07
N VAL A 105 -15.82 7.79 -10.27
CA VAL A 105 -14.97 6.60 -10.40
C VAL A 105 -15.06 6.10 -11.84
N VAL A 106 -13.95 6.22 -12.57
CA VAL A 106 -13.86 5.82 -13.98
C VAL A 106 -13.38 4.36 -14.04
N ARG A 107 -14.29 3.44 -14.38
CA ARG A 107 -13.98 2.01 -14.40
C ARG A 107 -13.13 1.63 -15.62
N TYR A 108 -12.10 0.83 -15.36
CA TYR A 108 -11.21 0.27 -16.38
C TYR A 108 -11.30 -1.27 -16.36
N GLU A 109 -11.80 -1.84 -17.45
CA GLU A 109 -11.86 -3.30 -17.62
C GLU A 109 -10.58 -3.85 -18.26
N ARG A 110 -9.76 -4.54 -17.47
CA ARG A 110 -8.47 -5.06 -17.95
C ARG A 110 -8.63 -6.12 -19.03
N LYS A 111 -9.64 -6.99 -18.89
CA LYS A 111 -10.01 -8.02 -19.87
C LYS A 111 -11.00 -7.51 -20.90
N GLY A 112 -11.29 -6.21 -20.89
CA GLY A 112 -12.24 -5.61 -21.80
C GLY A 112 -11.75 -5.58 -23.24
N GLY A 113 -12.71 -5.57 -24.15
CA GLY A 113 -12.47 -5.55 -25.60
C GLY A 113 -11.98 -4.18 -26.11
N TRP A 114 -11.66 -4.12 -27.40
CA TRP A 114 -11.21 -2.87 -28.05
C TRP A 114 -12.24 -1.73 -27.94
N ASN A 115 -13.53 -2.04 -28.02
CA ASN A 115 -14.61 -1.06 -27.92
C ASN A 115 -14.69 -0.43 -26.52
N GLU A 116 -14.58 -1.24 -25.46
CA GLU A 116 -14.56 -0.75 -24.08
C GLU A 116 -13.30 0.09 -23.82
N TRP A 117 -12.16 -0.33 -24.38
CA TRP A 117 -10.94 0.46 -24.33
C TRP A 117 -11.09 1.82 -25.01
N ARG A 118 -11.61 1.87 -26.24
CA ARG A 118 -11.88 3.14 -26.95
C ARG A 118 -12.89 4.00 -26.20
N SER A 119 -13.94 3.40 -25.65
CA SER A 119 -14.96 4.10 -24.86
C SER A 119 -14.35 4.74 -23.61
N LEU A 120 -13.46 4.03 -22.91
CA LEU A 120 -12.71 4.59 -21.79
C LEU A 120 -11.85 5.78 -22.22
N LEU A 121 -11.07 5.66 -23.29
CA LEU A 121 -10.22 6.76 -23.77
C LEU A 121 -11.05 7.98 -24.21
N ALA A 122 -12.20 7.75 -24.85
CA ALA A 122 -13.14 8.81 -25.23
C ALA A 122 -13.72 9.51 -23.98
N THR A 123 -14.12 8.74 -22.97
CA THR A 123 -14.60 9.25 -21.68
C THR A 123 -13.55 10.13 -21.02
N LEU A 124 -12.29 9.66 -20.95
CA LEU A 124 -11.19 10.42 -20.38
C LEU A 124 -10.94 11.74 -21.13
N ARG A 125 -11.05 11.73 -22.46
CA ARG A 125 -10.88 12.94 -23.28
C ARG A 125 -12.02 13.94 -23.08
N GLN A 126 -13.26 13.47 -22.93
CA GLN A 126 -14.45 14.31 -22.80
C GLN A 126 -14.51 15.07 -21.47
N ARG A 127 -13.92 14.53 -20.39
CA ARG A 127 -13.92 15.15 -19.07
C ARG A 127 -13.09 16.45 -18.97
N LYS A 128 -12.19 16.71 -19.94
CA LYS A 128 -11.36 17.93 -20.02
C LYS A 128 -10.62 18.22 -18.71
N TYR A 129 -9.74 17.31 -18.31
CA TYR A 129 -8.96 17.46 -17.09
C TYR A 129 -7.92 18.59 -17.21
N ASP A 130 -7.66 19.30 -16.11
CA ASP A 130 -6.55 20.27 -16.05
C ASP A 130 -5.25 19.58 -15.59
N LEU A 131 -5.39 18.64 -14.65
CA LEU A 131 -4.29 17.86 -14.07
C LEU A 131 -4.57 16.36 -14.14
N THR A 132 -3.59 15.57 -14.58
CA THR A 132 -3.60 14.10 -14.49
C THR A 132 -2.39 13.63 -13.69
N LEU A 133 -2.62 12.75 -12.71
CA LEU A 133 -1.59 12.10 -11.90
C LEU A 133 -1.56 10.60 -12.26
N ASP A 134 -0.53 10.16 -12.99
CA ASP A 134 -0.29 8.74 -13.29
C ASP A 134 0.59 8.12 -12.21
N LEU A 135 -0.06 7.46 -11.26
CA LEU A 135 0.59 6.79 -10.13
C LEU A 135 0.87 5.31 -10.40
N GLN A 136 0.56 4.83 -11.60
CA GLN A 136 0.79 3.44 -12.01
C GLN A 136 2.09 3.30 -12.82
N GLY A 137 2.31 4.21 -13.78
CA GLY A 137 3.51 4.26 -14.60
C GLY A 137 3.74 3.01 -15.46
N LEU A 138 2.71 2.51 -16.16
CA LEU A 138 2.82 1.42 -17.14
C LEU A 138 2.28 1.87 -18.50
N LEU A 139 2.66 1.21 -19.61
CA LEU A 139 2.32 1.67 -20.97
C LEU A 139 0.82 1.97 -21.11
N ARG A 140 -0.01 1.07 -20.58
CA ARG A 140 -1.46 1.19 -20.69
C ARG A 140 -2.00 2.40 -19.92
N THR A 141 -1.43 2.75 -18.77
CA THR A 141 -1.80 3.98 -18.06
C THR A 141 -1.21 5.20 -18.74
N GLY A 142 -0.02 5.12 -19.34
CA GLY A 142 0.51 6.17 -20.21
C GLY A 142 -0.43 6.53 -21.37
N ILE A 143 -1.07 5.55 -22.00
CA ILE A 143 -2.10 5.79 -23.03
C ILE A 143 -3.34 6.48 -22.43
N MET A 144 -3.81 6.04 -21.26
CA MET A 144 -4.91 6.72 -20.54
C MET A 144 -4.54 8.17 -20.23
N THR A 145 -3.33 8.40 -19.72
CA THR A 145 -2.76 9.70 -19.38
C THR A 145 -2.73 10.61 -20.60
N MET A 146 -2.22 10.16 -21.75
CA MET A 146 -2.29 10.91 -23.01
C MET A 146 -3.73 11.19 -23.45
N ALA A 147 -4.64 10.22 -23.31
CA ALA A 147 -6.02 10.38 -23.70
C ALA A 147 -6.77 11.43 -22.88
N THR A 148 -6.38 11.68 -21.62
CA THR A 148 -6.96 12.76 -20.79
C THR A 148 -6.84 14.13 -21.45
N GLY A 149 -5.80 14.35 -22.27
CA GLY A 149 -5.52 15.65 -22.87
C GLY A 149 -5.22 16.75 -21.86
N ALA A 150 -4.90 16.40 -20.60
CA ALA A 150 -4.72 17.38 -19.54
C ALA A 150 -3.54 18.32 -19.81
N LYS A 151 -3.71 19.59 -19.41
CA LYS A 151 -2.68 20.63 -19.52
C LYS A 151 -1.43 20.24 -18.74
N MET A 152 -1.62 19.64 -17.58
CA MET A 152 -0.56 19.12 -16.73
C MET A 152 -0.72 17.60 -16.56
N ARG A 153 0.34 16.85 -16.86
CA ARG A 153 0.36 15.39 -16.70
C ARG A 153 1.61 15.02 -15.94
N ILE A 154 1.44 14.51 -14.73
CA ILE A 154 2.52 14.22 -13.79
C ILE A 154 2.57 12.72 -13.57
N GLY A 155 3.76 12.14 -13.72
CA GLY A 155 4.02 10.74 -13.46
C GLY A 155 5.05 10.55 -12.34
N LEU A 156 5.48 9.31 -12.18
CA LEU A 156 6.53 8.90 -11.24
C LEU A 156 7.82 8.58 -12.00
N GLN A 157 9.00 8.86 -11.44
CA GLN A 157 10.28 8.49 -12.07
C GLN A 157 10.44 6.97 -12.21
N THR A 158 9.82 6.16 -11.34
CA THR A 158 9.79 4.70 -11.49
C THR A 158 8.86 4.19 -12.59
N ALA A 159 8.27 5.08 -13.40
CA ALA A 159 7.51 4.74 -14.59
C ALA A 159 8.28 3.79 -15.53
N ARG A 160 7.54 2.86 -16.13
CA ARG A 160 8.06 1.81 -17.00
C ARG A 160 7.31 1.80 -18.33
N GLU A 161 7.79 0.97 -19.25
CA GLU A 161 7.12 0.69 -20.53
C GLU A 161 6.80 1.98 -21.28
N PHE A 162 7.74 2.93 -21.24
CA PHE A 162 7.66 4.25 -21.87
C PHE A 162 6.48 5.13 -21.44
N SER A 163 5.78 4.80 -20.35
CA SER A 163 4.67 5.62 -19.83
C SER A 163 5.08 7.02 -19.39
N SER A 164 6.36 7.23 -19.06
CA SER A 164 6.91 8.55 -18.76
C SER A 164 6.77 9.54 -19.91
N LEU A 165 6.76 9.07 -21.17
CA LEU A 165 6.57 9.92 -22.36
C LEU A 165 5.17 10.56 -22.41
N ALA A 166 4.20 10.01 -21.67
CA ALA A 166 2.88 10.58 -21.54
C ALA A 166 2.83 11.78 -20.58
N CYS A 167 3.87 11.98 -19.77
CA CYS A 167 3.90 12.97 -18.69
C CYS A 167 4.76 14.17 -19.09
N HIS A 168 4.35 15.37 -18.68
CA HIS A 168 5.15 16.60 -18.80
C HIS A 168 6.20 16.69 -17.70
N GLU A 169 5.94 16.06 -16.55
CA GLU A 169 6.85 16.04 -15.41
C GLU A 169 6.81 14.69 -14.68
N LEU A 170 7.95 14.30 -14.10
CA LEU A 170 8.09 13.09 -13.29
C LEU A 170 8.54 13.45 -11.88
N LEU A 171 7.73 13.09 -10.89
CA LEU A 171 8.09 13.27 -9.49
C LEU A 171 9.19 12.28 -9.10
N ASN A 172 10.20 12.79 -8.40
CA ASN A 172 11.27 11.96 -7.87
C ASN A 172 10.73 11.05 -6.79
N ASP A 173 10.47 9.78 -7.10
CA ASP A 173 9.95 8.80 -6.17
C ASP A 173 11.01 7.82 -5.66
N THR A 174 12.30 8.15 -5.88
CA THR A 174 13.51 7.51 -5.32
C THR A 174 13.54 5.97 -5.35
N SER A 175 13.97 5.38 -6.47
CA SER A 175 14.36 3.96 -6.62
C SER A 175 13.30 2.86 -6.35
N LYS A 176 13.58 1.63 -6.79
CA LYS A 176 12.73 0.45 -6.54
C LYS A 176 12.57 0.09 -5.06
N HIS A 177 13.44 0.60 -4.19
CA HIS A 177 13.47 0.30 -2.76
C HIS A 177 12.54 1.21 -1.94
N VAL A 178 12.02 2.30 -2.52
CA VAL A 178 11.09 3.16 -1.79
C VAL A 178 9.73 2.49 -1.62
N PRO A 179 9.16 2.58 -0.39
CA PRO A 179 7.89 1.96 -0.09
C PRO A 179 6.75 2.53 -0.93
N ALA A 180 5.75 1.71 -1.25
CA ALA A 180 4.66 2.10 -2.15
C ALA A 180 3.88 3.32 -1.62
N HIS A 181 3.55 3.37 -0.33
CA HIS A 181 2.88 4.53 0.26
C HIS A 181 3.72 5.80 0.19
N ALA A 182 5.04 5.73 0.40
CA ALA A 182 5.93 6.88 0.31
C ALA A 182 6.03 7.39 -1.14
N ARG A 183 5.99 6.46 -2.11
CA ARG A 183 5.98 6.77 -3.53
C ARG A 183 4.78 7.64 -3.92
N TYR A 184 3.58 7.24 -3.51
CA TYR A 184 2.35 8.00 -3.80
C TYR A 184 2.28 9.27 -2.97
N TRP A 185 2.80 9.25 -1.73
CA TRP A 185 2.88 10.41 -0.86
C TRP A 185 3.79 11.52 -1.41
N ARG A 186 4.70 11.22 -2.35
CA ARG A 186 5.55 12.25 -2.99
C ARG A 186 4.74 13.37 -3.65
N VAL A 187 3.53 13.07 -4.14
CA VAL A 187 2.61 14.10 -4.64
C VAL A 187 2.25 15.08 -3.53
N ALA A 188 1.94 14.58 -2.33
CA ALA A 188 1.60 15.39 -1.17
C ALA A 188 2.80 16.21 -0.67
N GLU A 189 4.00 15.61 -0.61
CA GLU A 189 5.24 16.32 -0.24
C GLU A 189 5.52 17.48 -1.19
N THR A 190 5.30 17.27 -2.49
CA THR A 190 5.46 18.32 -3.51
C THR A 190 4.50 19.48 -3.25
N LEU A 191 3.28 19.17 -2.80
CA LEU A 191 2.27 20.16 -2.38
C LEU A 191 2.51 20.77 -1.00
N GLY A 192 3.60 20.41 -0.30
CA GLY A 192 3.97 20.97 1.00
C GLY A 192 3.51 20.18 2.22
N TYR A 193 3.03 18.94 2.06
CA TYR A 193 2.54 18.11 3.16
C TYR A 193 3.61 17.09 3.57
N ALA A 194 4.17 17.26 4.77
CA ALA A 194 5.25 16.41 5.28
C ALA A 194 4.79 15.02 5.73
N GLU A 195 3.63 14.91 6.39
CA GLU A 195 3.19 13.66 7.01
C GLU A 195 1.86 13.15 6.47
N SER A 196 1.78 11.83 6.27
CA SER A 196 0.58 11.17 5.82
C SER A 196 -0.46 11.04 6.93
N ARG A 197 -1.70 11.44 6.64
CA ARG A 197 -2.85 11.22 7.53
C ARG A 197 -3.25 9.74 7.46
N SER A 198 -3.05 9.01 8.55
CA SER A 198 -3.47 7.61 8.76
C SER A 198 -4.46 7.56 9.93
N PRO A 199 -5.50 6.71 9.91
CA PRO A 199 -5.86 5.73 8.87
C PRO A 199 -6.44 6.37 7.60
N ALA A 200 -6.45 5.60 6.50
CA ALA A 200 -7.09 6.04 5.27
C ALA A 200 -8.61 6.09 5.44
N GLN A 201 -9.29 7.02 4.78
CA GLN A 201 -10.75 7.08 4.83
C GLN A 201 -11.32 6.12 3.77
N LEU A 202 -11.82 4.97 4.19
CA LEU A 202 -12.59 4.07 3.34
C LEU A 202 -14.08 4.20 3.69
N PRO A 203 -14.97 4.41 2.70
CA PRO A 203 -16.40 4.43 2.96
C PRO A 203 -16.85 3.03 3.37
N VAL A 204 -17.59 2.94 4.48
CA VAL A 204 -18.31 1.73 4.87
C VAL A 204 -19.78 2.09 4.93
N SER A 205 -20.58 1.50 4.04
CA SER A 205 -22.01 1.83 3.95
C SER A 205 -22.76 1.30 5.18
N THR A 206 -23.90 1.92 5.51
CA THR A 206 -24.79 1.43 6.58
C THR A 206 -25.31 0.02 6.30
N ASN A 207 -25.51 -0.33 5.02
CA ASN A 207 -25.91 -1.66 4.60
C ASN A 207 -24.80 -2.69 4.87
N ASP A 208 -23.54 -2.36 4.56
CA ASP A 208 -22.42 -3.26 4.86
C ASP A 208 -22.20 -3.39 6.36
N GLN A 209 -22.38 -2.32 7.14
CA GLN A 209 -22.31 -2.38 8.61
C GLN A 209 -23.38 -3.33 9.18
N ARG A 210 -24.64 -3.20 8.73
CA ARG A 210 -25.73 -4.07 9.15
C ARG A 210 -25.47 -5.52 8.77
N TRP A 211 -25.02 -5.76 7.54
CA TRP A 211 -24.64 -7.09 7.07
C TRP A 211 -23.58 -7.71 7.97
N VAL A 212 -22.52 -6.97 8.34
CA VAL A 212 -21.48 -7.47 9.24
C VAL A 212 -22.03 -7.76 10.64
N GLN A 213 -22.89 -6.90 11.18
CA GLN A 213 -23.55 -7.16 12.47
C GLN A 213 -24.35 -8.45 12.42
N GLU A 214 -25.17 -8.67 11.40
CA GLU A 214 -25.93 -9.91 11.21
C GLU A 214 -25.01 -11.14 11.18
N GLN A 215 -23.88 -11.05 10.48
CA GLN A 215 -22.92 -12.15 10.38
C GLN A 215 -22.14 -12.42 11.67
N LEU A 216 -21.84 -11.42 12.49
CA LEU A 216 -20.81 -11.53 13.54
C LEU A 216 -21.29 -11.20 14.96
N GLN A 217 -22.47 -10.61 15.15
CA GLN A 217 -22.96 -10.17 16.47
C GLN A 217 -23.09 -11.30 17.50
N HIS A 218 -23.33 -12.53 17.04
CA HIS A 218 -23.52 -13.69 17.89
C HIS A 218 -22.19 -14.30 18.38
N LEU A 219 -21.05 -13.84 17.86
CA LEU A 219 -19.74 -14.37 18.24
C LEU A 219 -19.25 -13.74 19.55
N PRO A 220 -18.64 -14.54 20.45
CA PRO A 220 -17.94 -14.02 21.61
C PRO A 220 -16.83 -13.05 21.18
N LYS A 221 -16.79 -11.87 21.80
CA LYS A 221 -15.72 -10.89 21.63
C LYS A 221 -14.52 -11.27 22.52
N PRO A 222 -13.28 -10.89 22.16
CA PRO A 222 -12.89 -10.11 20.98
C PRO A 222 -12.91 -10.90 19.66
N LEU A 223 -12.94 -10.20 18.53
CA LEU A 223 -13.00 -10.77 17.18
C LEU A 223 -11.65 -10.60 16.45
N MET A 224 -11.18 -11.67 15.81
CA MET A 224 -9.96 -11.66 15.01
C MET A 224 -10.25 -12.10 13.57
N ALA A 225 -9.92 -11.25 12.59
CA ALA A 225 -9.91 -11.67 11.19
C ALA A 225 -8.64 -12.46 10.88
N VAL A 226 -8.75 -13.58 10.17
CA VAL A 226 -7.61 -14.39 9.71
C VAL A 226 -7.65 -14.54 8.19
N ALA A 227 -6.61 -14.04 7.53
CA ALA A 227 -6.46 -14.02 6.07
C ALA A 227 -5.21 -14.80 5.64
N PRO A 228 -5.28 -16.14 5.51
CA PRO A 228 -4.13 -16.98 5.14
C PRO A 228 -3.80 -16.90 3.63
N GLY A 229 -4.67 -16.25 2.85
CA GLY A 229 -4.52 -16.11 1.40
C GLY A 229 -3.46 -15.10 0.96
N ALA A 230 -2.99 -15.28 -0.28
CA ALA A 230 -2.17 -14.33 -1.03
C ALA A 230 -2.12 -14.72 -2.51
N MET A 231 -1.84 -13.77 -3.41
CA MET A 231 -1.74 -14.08 -4.85
C MET A 231 -0.54 -14.96 -5.23
N TRP A 232 0.56 -14.93 -4.47
CA TRP A 232 1.78 -15.67 -4.78
C TRP A 232 1.96 -16.79 -3.78
N GLU A 233 2.30 -18.00 -4.24
CA GLU A 233 2.60 -19.14 -3.37
C GLU A 233 3.66 -18.79 -2.32
N THR A 234 4.68 -18.05 -2.74
CA THR A 234 5.80 -17.66 -1.87
C THR A 234 5.37 -16.74 -0.74
N LYS A 235 4.25 -16.01 -0.88
CA LYS A 235 3.66 -15.15 0.16
C LYS A 235 2.75 -15.90 1.14
N ARG A 236 2.30 -17.11 0.81
CA ARG A 236 1.31 -17.86 1.61
C ARG A 236 2.03 -18.60 2.72
N TRP A 237 2.17 -17.98 3.89
CA TRP A 237 2.68 -18.68 5.06
C TRP A 237 1.75 -19.87 5.42
N PRO A 238 2.29 -21.03 5.85
CA PRO A 238 1.51 -22.26 5.98
C PRO A 238 0.30 -22.12 6.90
N VAL A 239 -0.82 -22.73 6.50
CA VAL A 239 -2.09 -22.68 7.21
C VAL A 239 -2.00 -23.27 8.61
N GLU A 240 -1.18 -24.30 8.77
CA GLU A 240 -0.90 -24.94 10.06
C GLU A 240 -0.36 -23.93 11.05
N LYS A 241 0.50 -23.04 10.57
CA LYS A 241 1.12 -22.03 11.42
C LYS A 241 0.13 -20.92 11.77
N PHE A 242 -0.72 -20.50 10.83
CA PHE A 242 -1.87 -19.64 11.13
C PHE A 242 -2.79 -20.25 12.19
N ALA A 243 -3.11 -21.55 12.07
CA ALA A 243 -3.97 -22.26 13.02
C ALA A 243 -3.37 -22.26 14.43
N VAL A 244 -2.06 -22.46 14.56
CA VAL A 244 -1.35 -22.40 15.85
C VAL A 244 -1.44 -21.00 16.47
N VAL A 245 -1.20 -19.94 15.70
CA VAL A 245 -1.28 -18.56 16.20
C VAL A 245 -2.70 -18.24 16.66
N ALA A 246 -3.70 -18.58 15.84
CA ALA A 246 -5.10 -18.30 16.16
C ALA A 246 -5.60 -19.11 17.36
N ALA A 247 -5.19 -20.38 17.50
CA ALA A 247 -5.50 -21.17 18.68
C ALA A 247 -4.85 -20.60 19.96
N LYS A 248 -3.63 -20.09 19.88
CA LYS A 248 -2.98 -19.39 21.01
C LYS A 248 -3.70 -18.08 21.34
N ALA A 249 -4.14 -17.31 20.34
CA ALA A 249 -4.91 -16.09 20.53
C ALA A 249 -6.26 -16.36 21.22
N TYR A 250 -6.95 -17.45 20.86
CA TYR A 250 -8.14 -17.91 21.58
C TYR A 250 -7.83 -18.26 23.04
N ARG A 251 -6.85 -19.12 23.30
CA ARG A 251 -6.52 -19.56 24.66
C ARG A 251 -6.07 -18.43 25.58
N ARG A 252 -5.36 -17.43 25.04
CA ARG A 252 -4.79 -16.33 25.82
C ARG A 252 -5.73 -15.14 26.02
N PHE A 253 -6.58 -14.86 25.03
CA PHE A 253 -7.36 -13.63 24.96
C PHE A 253 -8.86 -13.84 24.63
N GLY A 254 -9.30 -15.07 24.38
CA GLY A 254 -10.69 -15.40 24.07
C GLY A 254 -11.16 -14.98 22.68
N HIS A 255 -10.26 -14.76 21.71
CA HIS A 255 -10.67 -14.31 20.38
C HIS A 255 -11.51 -15.35 19.64
N SER A 256 -12.66 -14.93 19.09
CA SER A 256 -13.34 -15.66 18.01
C SER A 256 -12.68 -15.38 16.65
N ALA A 257 -12.74 -16.34 15.72
CA ALA A 257 -12.05 -16.24 14.43
C ALA A 257 -13.02 -15.99 13.26
N ILE A 258 -12.71 -14.98 12.45
CA ILE A 258 -13.42 -14.67 11.20
C ILE A 258 -12.46 -14.96 10.06
N LEU A 259 -12.71 -16.05 9.33
CA LEU A 259 -11.82 -16.46 8.24
C LEU A 259 -12.24 -15.76 6.95
N VAL A 260 -11.28 -15.10 6.29
CA VAL A 260 -11.53 -14.35 5.05
C VAL A 260 -10.59 -14.80 3.94
N GLY A 261 -11.07 -14.72 2.70
CA GLY A 261 -10.32 -15.13 1.51
C GLY A 261 -11.15 -14.95 0.25
N SER A 262 -10.50 -15.00 -0.91
CA SER A 262 -11.18 -15.01 -2.20
C SER A 262 -11.81 -16.38 -2.49
N PRO A 263 -12.72 -16.50 -3.48
CA PRO A 263 -13.29 -17.80 -3.86
C PRO A 263 -12.24 -18.85 -4.22
N GLY A 264 -11.14 -18.44 -4.87
CA GLY A 264 -10.02 -19.34 -5.22
C GLY A 264 -9.17 -19.78 -4.03
N GLU A 265 -9.39 -19.23 -2.85
CA GLU A 265 -8.69 -19.57 -1.60
C GLU A 265 -9.57 -20.38 -0.65
N LEU A 266 -10.80 -20.74 -1.05
CA LEU A 266 -11.72 -21.52 -0.23
C LEU A 266 -11.11 -22.85 0.28
N PRO A 267 -10.38 -23.65 -0.53
CA PRO A 267 -9.72 -24.86 -0.01
C PRO A 267 -8.71 -24.58 1.11
N LEU A 268 -7.93 -23.49 0.96
CA LEU A 268 -6.94 -23.05 1.94
C LEU A 268 -7.61 -22.64 3.26
N VAL A 269 -8.71 -21.91 3.17
CA VAL A 269 -9.44 -21.41 4.34
C VAL A 269 -10.23 -22.54 5.04
N ASN A 270 -10.79 -23.48 4.29
CA ASN A 270 -11.46 -24.65 4.87
C ASN A 270 -10.46 -25.54 5.63
N GLU A 271 -9.24 -25.67 5.11
CA GLU A 271 -8.17 -26.38 5.82
C GLU A 271 -7.79 -25.68 7.13
N LEU A 272 -7.72 -24.35 7.14
CA LEU A 272 -7.51 -23.57 8.36
C LEU A 272 -8.62 -23.84 9.39
N GLU A 273 -9.87 -23.78 8.96
CA GLU A 273 -11.03 -24.05 9.81
C GLU A 273 -10.97 -25.46 10.42
N ARG A 274 -10.64 -26.48 9.60
CA ARG A 274 -10.52 -27.87 10.04
C ARG A 274 -9.44 -28.03 11.10
N GLN A 275 -8.27 -27.40 10.93
CA GLN A 275 -7.19 -27.47 11.92
C GLN A 275 -7.54 -26.75 13.22
N LEU A 276 -8.20 -25.60 13.14
CA LEU A 276 -8.67 -24.87 14.32
C LEU A 276 -9.66 -25.70 15.13
N LYS A 277 -10.64 -26.32 14.48
CA LYS A 277 -11.61 -27.23 15.12
C LYS A 277 -10.93 -28.46 15.75
N ARG A 278 -9.84 -28.96 15.15
CA ARG A 278 -9.03 -30.04 15.74
C ARG A 278 -8.30 -29.58 17.01
N TYR A 279 -7.76 -28.37 17.04
CA TYR A 279 -7.06 -27.84 18.21
C TYR A 279 -7.99 -27.41 19.34
N ILE A 280 -9.17 -26.90 18.98
CA ILE A 280 -10.18 -26.34 19.89
C ILE A 280 -11.58 -26.68 19.32
N PRO A 281 -12.21 -27.79 19.75
CA PRO A 281 -13.51 -28.23 19.20
C PRO A 281 -14.64 -27.20 19.31
N HIS A 282 -14.62 -26.35 20.34
CA HIS A 282 -15.63 -25.31 20.60
C HIS A 282 -15.20 -23.92 20.14
N PHE A 283 -14.21 -23.80 19.24
CA PHE A 283 -13.79 -22.50 18.73
C PHE A 283 -14.92 -21.88 17.90
N ALA A 284 -15.43 -20.73 18.35
CA ALA A 284 -16.35 -19.91 17.57
C ALA A 284 -15.63 -19.35 16.33
N ILE A 285 -16.00 -19.89 15.15
CA ILE A 285 -15.41 -19.58 13.86
C ILE A 285 -16.52 -19.25 12.87
N VAL A 286 -16.38 -18.14 12.13
CA VAL A 286 -17.22 -17.83 10.95
C VAL A 286 -16.32 -17.77 9.71
N ASN A 287 -16.63 -18.60 8.72
CA ASN A 287 -15.90 -18.66 7.46
C ASN A 287 -16.63 -17.86 6.38
N LEU A 288 -16.05 -16.71 6.02
CA LEU A 288 -16.53 -15.77 5.00
C LEU A 288 -15.74 -15.84 3.70
N ALA A 289 -14.86 -16.82 3.51
CA ALA A 289 -14.08 -16.96 2.29
C ALA A 289 -14.98 -17.12 1.05
N GLY A 290 -14.79 -16.27 0.05
CA GLY A 290 -15.62 -16.21 -1.15
C GLY A 290 -17.06 -15.71 -0.93
N LYS A 291 -17.42 -15.29 0.28
CA LYS A 291 -18.79 -14.83 0.64
C LYS A 291 -18.90 -13.32 0.83
N THR A 292 -17.82 -12.57 0.60
CA THR A 292 -17.78 -11.11 0.78
C THR A 292 -17.48 -10.41 -0.55
N SER A 293 -18.18 -9.31 -0.81
CA SER A 293 -17.69 -8.26 -1.71
C SER A 293 -16.51 -7.49 -1.06
N LEU A 294 -15.81 -6.64 -1.82
CA LEU A 294 -14.76 -5.79 -1.24
C LEU A 294 -15.28 -4.78 -0.19
N PRO A 295 -16.44 -4.10 -0.41
CA PRO A 295 -17.05 -3.30 0.65
C PRO A 295 -17.39 -4.10 1.91
N GLN A 296 -17.99 -5.29 1.76
CA GLN A 296 -18.29 -6.18 2.90
C GLN A 296 -17.02 -6.64 3.63
N LEU A 297 -15.95 -7.01 2.90
CA LEU A 297 -14.66 -7.33 3.52
C LEU A 297 -14.09 -6.14 4.29
N THR A 298 -14.18 -4.93 3.73
CA THR A 298 -13.75 -3.69 4.39
C THR A 298 -14.55 -3.46 5.68
N ALA A 299 -15.87 -3.69 5.65
CA ALA A 299 -16.75 -3.62 6.81
C ALA A 299 -16.38 -4.65 7.88
N VAL A 300 -16.12 -5.92 7.49
CA VAL A 300 -15.67 -6.98 8.41
C VAL A 300 -14.37 -6.56 9.09
N LEU A 301 -13.39 -6.13 8.31
CA LEU A 301 -12.09 -5.70 8.82
C LEU A 301 -12.21 -4.46 9.72
N ASN A 302 -13.19 -3.59 9.48
CA ASN A 302 -13.47 -2.46 10.36
C ASN A 302 -14.15 -2.90 11.67
N TYR A 303 -14.95 -3.97 11.65
CA TYR A 303 -15.70 -4.46 12.81
C TYR A 303 -14.88 -5.32 13.78
N VAL A 304 -13.85 -6.04 13.28
CA VAL A 304 -12.99 -6.87 14.15
C VAL A 304 -12.02 -6.06 15.00
N ASN A 305 -11.50 -6.67 16.08
CA ASN A 305 -10.53 -6.04 16.97
C ASN A 305 -9.11 -6.09 16.42
N VAL A 306 -8.74 -7.18 15.76
CA VAL A 306 -7.40 -7.40 15.19
C VAL A 306 -7.46 -8.25 13.93
N ALA A 307 -6.42 -8.19 13.11
CA ALA A 307 -6.26 -9.05 11.94
C ALA A 307 -4.91 -9.77 11.94
N LEU A 308 -4.91 -11.01 11.46
CA LEU A 308 -3.73 -11.84 11.18
C LEU A 308 -3.71 -12.19 9.70
N ALA A 309 -2.68 -11.78 8.96
CA ALA A 309 -2.66 -11.91 7.50
C ALA A 309 -1.26 -12.17 6.92
N ASN A 310 -1.19 -12.60 5.66
CA ASN A 310 0.02 -12.44 4.83
C ASN A 310 0.10 -11.03 4.23
N ASP A 311 1.21 -10.71 3.53
CA ASP A 311 1.34 -9.51 2.66
C ASP A 311 0.36 -9.55 1.46
N SER A 312 -0.91 -9.28 1.74
CA SER A 312 -2.05 -9.40 0.82
C SER A 312 -3.05 -8.25 0.96
N GLY A 313 -4.06 -8.22 0.08
CA GLY A 313 -5.10 -7.19 0.09
C GLY A 313 -5.78 -6.97 1.45
N PRO A 314 -6.25 -8.04 2.13
CA PRO A 314 -6.82 -7.96 3.48
C PRO A 314 -5.93 -7.25 4.51
N MET A 315 -4.60 -7.43 4.47
CA MET A 315 -3.67 -6.71 5.36
C MET A 315 -3.77 -5.19 5.15
N HIS A 316 -3.72 -4.74 3.90
CA HIS A 316 -3.80 -3.32 3.57
C HIS A 316 -5.17 -2.73 3.92
N LEU A 317 -6.26 -3.45 3.64
CA LEU A 317 -7.61 -3.00 3.98
C LEU A 317 -7.79 -2.86 5.49
N ALA A 318 -7.33 -3.84 6.27
CA ALA A 318 -7.41 -3.79 7.73
C ALA A 318 -6.64 -2.59 8.29
N ALA A 319 -5.43 -2.35 7.78
CA ALA A 319 -4.65 -1.18 8.17
C ALA A 319 -5.35 0.14 7.79
N ALA A 320 -5.95 0.19 6.61
CA ALA A 320 -6.66 1.36 6.12
C ALA A 320 -7.90 1.72 6.94
N VAL A 321 -8.65 0.73 7.47
CA VAL A 321 -9.77 0.97 8.38
C VAL A 321 -9.34 1.08 9.86
N GLY A 322 -8.03 1.19 10.11
CA GLY A 322 -7.46 1.41 11.44
C GLY A 322 -7.41 0.19 12.35
N THR A 323 -7.74 -1.00 11.83
CA THR A 323 -7.66 -2.27 12.57
C THR A 323 -6.20 -2.70 12.71
N PRO A 324 -5.71 -2.96 13.94
CA PRO A 324 -4.37 -3.50 14.18
C PRO A 324 -4.14 -4.80 13.41
N VAL A 325 -2.99 -4.92 12.76
CA VAL A 325 -2.67 -6.07 11.90
C VAL A 325 -1.33 -6.67 12.30
N THR A 326 -1.32 -7.97 12.56
CA THR A 326 -0.10 -8.76 12.53
C THR A 326 0.03 -9.40 11.16
N ALA A 327 1.10 -9.10 10.43
CA ALA A 327 1.27 -9.58 9.07
C ALA A 327 2.60 -10.29 8.83
N VAL A 328 2.54 -11.38 8.07
CA VAL A 328 3.68 -12.24 7.77
C VAL A 328 4.25 -11.89 6.38
N PHE A 329 5.56 -11.64 6.35
CA PHE A 329 6.34 -11.27 5.17
C PHE A 329 7.43 -12.31 4.92
N THR A 330 7.26 -13.06 3.83
CA THR A 330 8.20 -14.12 3.43
C THR A 330 9.10 -13.62 2.29
N CYS A 331 8.64 -13.71 1.03
CA CYS A 331 9.39 -13.27 -0.14
C CYS A 331 9.32 -11.76 -0.39
N THR A 332 8.55 -11.02 0.41
CA THR A 332 8.38 -9.56 0.31
C THR A 332 8.92 -8.87 1.55
N SER A 333 9.00 -7.53 1.49
CA SER A 333 9.52 -6.71 2.58
C SER A 333 8.44 -5.79 3.16
N PRO A 334 8.24 -5.79 4.49
CA PRO A 334 7.36 -4.85 5.17
C PRO A 334 7.90 -3.42 5.09
N ALA A 335 9.20 -3.22 4.92
CA ALA A 335 9.74 -1.89 4.67
C ALA A 335 9.10 -1.28 3.42
N ARG A 336 8.81 -2.09 2.39
CA ARG A 336 8.31 -1.63 1.08
C ARG A 336 6.79 -1.62 0.94
N SER A 337 6.06 -2.57 1.53
CA SER A 337 4.58 -2.61 1.43
C SER A 337 3.86 -2.71 2.77
N GLY A 338 4.56 -2.77 3.90
CA GLY A 338 3.93 -2.81 5.20
C GLY A 338 3.33 -1.45 5.61
N PRO A 339 2.18 -1.43 6.29
CA PRO A 339 1.65 -0.21 6.90
C PRO A 339 2.60 0.32 8.00
N LYS A 340 2.81 1.65 8.06
CA LYS A 340 3.81 2.31 8.92
C LYS A 340 3.34 2.67 10.34
N ASP A 341 2.07 2.50 10.67
CA ASP A 341 1.55 2.86 11.99
C ASP A 341 2.04 1.86 13.06
N LYS A 342 2.48 2.40 14.22
CA LYS A 342 2.98 1.62 15.38
C LYS A 342 1.96 0.63 15.95
N ARG A 343 0.69 0.71 15.54
CA ARG A 343 -0.35 -0.28 15.88
C ARG A 343 -0.20 -1.61 15.17
N HIS A 344 0.53 -1.67 14.06
CA HIS A 344 0.72 -2.90 13.31
C HIS A 344 2.00 -3.62 13.73
N ARG A 345 2.07 -4.93 13.49
CA ARG A 345 3.27 -5.75 13.73
C ARG A 345 3.57 -6.59 12.50
N MET A 346 4.66 -6.25 11.83
CA MET A 346 5.10 -6.96 10.64
C MET A 346 6.19 -7.95 11.04
N VAL A 347 6.02 -9.22 10.70
CA VAL A 347 6.99 -10.29 10.98
C VAL A 347 7.59 -10.72 9.65
N GLN A 348 8.90 -10.54 9.50
CA GLN A 348 9.61 -10.85 8.27
C GLN A 348 10.62 -11.97 8.50
N THR A 349 10.76 -12.85 7.51
CA THR A 349 11.79 -13.89 7.51
C THR A 349 13.21 -13.30 7.44
N GLY A 350 14.15 -13.96 8.10
CA GLY A 350 15.57 -13.62 8.07
C GLY A 350 16.39 -14.32 6.99
N VAL A 351 15.77 -15.18 6.17
CA VAL A 351 16.53 -15.94 5.15
C VAL A 351 17.15 -15.03 4.09
N ALA A 352 18.23 -15.49 3.45
CA ALA A 352 18.98 -14.69 2.47
C ALA A 352 18.13 -14.19 1.28
N CYS A 353 17.07 -14.92 0.89
CA CYS A 353 16.17 -14.55 -0.21
C CYS A 353 14.95 -13.72 0.23
N ALA A 354 14.90 -13.25 1.49
CA ALA A 354 13.87 -12.35 1.99
C ALA A 354 13.75 -11.10 1.11
N GLY A 355 12.53 -10.65 0.83
CA GLY A 355 12.32 -9.47 -0.02
C GLY A 355 12.73 -9.65 -1.49
N SER A 356 12.89 -10.87 -2.00
CA SER A 356 13.22 -11.14 -3.42
C SER A 356 12.09 -10.85 -4.40
N TYR A 357 10.84 -10.72 -3.94
CA TYR A 357 9.62 -10.53 -4.75
C TYR A 357 9.42 -11.57 -5.86
N LYS A 358 9.97 -12.78 -5.70
CA LYS A 358 9.77 -13.90 -6.63
C LYS A 358 8.44 -14.58 -6.36
N LYS A 359 7.60 -14.70 -7.41
CA LYS A 359 6.26 -15.32 -7.32
C LYS A 359 6.30 -16.82 -7.05
N LYS A 360 7.35 -17.49 -7.53
CA LYS A 360 7.66 -18.90 -7.30
C LYS A 360 8.98 -19.05 -6.57
N CYS A 361 9.10 -20.06 -5.72
CA CYS A 361 10.37 -20.31 -5.03
C CYS A 361 11.41 -20.80 -6.05
N PRO A 362 12.60 -20.18 -6.15
CA PRO A 362 13.66 -20.64 -7.04
C PRO A 362 14.47 -21.80 -6.44
N HIS A 363 14.23 -22.17 -5.18
CA HIS A 363 14.95 -23.23 -4.48
C HIS A 363 14.17 -24.55 -4.52
N HIS A 364 14.89 -25.65 -4.39
CA HIS A 364 14.38 -27.02 -4.41
C HIS A 364 14.89 -27.79 -3.17
N GLY A 365 14.33 -28.98 -2.93
CA GLY A 365 14.72 -29.81 -1.79
C GLY A 365 14.50 -29.11 -0.45
N GLU A 366 15.44 -29.28 0.47
CA GLU A 366 15.37 -28.76 1.85
C GLU A 366 15.33 -27.23 1.93
N HIS A 367 15.81 -26.52 0.90
CA HIS A 367 15.78 -25.06 0.85
C HIS A 367 14.49 -24.50 0.23
N HIS A 368 13.64 -25.35 -0.35
CA HIS A 368 12.35 -24.93 -0.89
C HIS A 368 11.48 -24.34 0.20
N MET A 369 11.02 -23.09 0.02
CA MET A 369 10.22 -22.36 1.00
C MET A 369 10.84 -22.33 2.41
N SER A 370 12.17 -22.30 2.53
CA SER A 370 12.86 -22.19 3.84
C SER A 370 12.39 -20.98 4.67
N CYS A 371 12.01 -19.87 4.01
CA CYS A 371 11.36 -18.72 4.64
C CYS A 371 10.06 -19.07 5.40
N HIS A 372 9.28 -20.03 4.89
CA HIS A 372 8.07 -20.49 5.56
C HIS A 372 8.43 -21.32 6.79
N ALA A 373 9.46 -22.15 6.71
CA ALA A 373 9.94 -22.98 7.81
C ALA A 373 10.54 -22.13 8.95
N GLU A 374 11.43 -21.20 8.61
CA GLU A 374 12.14 -20.31 9.54
C GLU A 374 11.18 -19.40 10.31
N LEU A 375 10.16 -18.83 9.65
CA LEU A 375 9.09 -18.10 10.32
C LEU A 375 8.20 -19.06 11.11
N ASP A 376 8.57 -19.33 12.35
CA ASP A 376 7.79 -20.17 13.25
C ASP A 376 6.54 -19.44 13.79
N SER A 377 5.57 -20.23 14.27
CA SER A 377 4.32 -19.70 14.79
C SER A 377 4.49 -18.96 16.11
N TRP A 378 5.59 -19.16 16.83
CA TRP A 378 5.86 -18.52 18.12
C TRP A 378 6.29 -17.07 17.92
N ALA A 379 7.21 -16.79 16.99
CA ALA A 379 7.61 -15.44 16.61
C ALA A 379 6.40 -14.60 16.15
N VAL A 380 5.54 -15.19 15.31
CA VAL A 380 4.31 -14.53 14.85
C VAL A 380 3.32 -14.31 15.99
N PHE A 381 3.12 -15.30 16.87
CA PHE A 381 2.25 -15.14 18.04
C PHE A 381 2.78 -14.09 19.02
N ARG A 382 4.09 -14.00 19.25
CA ARG A 382 4.71 -12.99 20.11
C ARG A 382 4.48 -11.58 19.57
N ALA A 383 4.63 -11.39 18.26
CA ALA A 383 4.30 -10.14 17.60
C ALA A 383 2.80 -9.81 17.75
N PHE A 384 1.93 -10.79 17.54
CA PHE A 384 0.49 -10.65 17.76
C PHE A 384 0.14 -10.28 19.20
N GLU A 385 0.72 -10.95 20.19
CA GLU A 385 0.53 -10.67 21.61
C GLU A 385 0.97 -9.26 21.97
N GLN A 386 2.16 -8.83 21.52
CA GLN A 386 2.64 -7.46 21.72
C GLN A 386 1.71 -6.42 21.07
N MET A 387 1.14 -6.75 19.91
CA MET A 387 0.16 -5.89 19.26
C MET A 387 -1.09 -5.74 20.12
N VAL A 388 -1.71 -6.86 20.51
CA VAL A 388 -2.95 -6.87 21.32
C VAL A 388 -2.76 -6.14 22.65
N LEU A 389 -1.65 -6.38 23.34
CA LEU A 389 -1.36 -5.77 24.64
C LEU A 389 -1.06 -4.26 24.55
N ALA A 390 -0.55 -3.78 23.42
CA ALA A 390 -0.21 -2.36 23.23
C ALA A 390 -1.39 -1.51 22.76
N GLN A 391 -2.53 -2.11 22.39
CA GLN A 391 -3.68 -1.36 21.87
C GLN A 391 -4.70 -1.08 22.98
N PRO A 392 -5.21 0.15 23.10
CA PRO A 392 -6.47 0.36 23.81
C PRO A 392 -7.54 -0.48 23.10
N GLN A 393 -8.35 -1.23 23.84
CA GLN A 393 -9.38 -2.09 23.25
C GLN A 393 -10.25 -1.25 22.30
N LYS A 394 -10.22 -1.58 20.99
CA LYS A 394 -11.08 -0.95 19.98
C LYS A 394 -12.52 -1.18 20.42
N LYS A 395 -13.22 -0.10 20.85
CA LYS A 395 -14.65 -0.15 21.11
C LYS A 395 -15.34 -0.39 19.77
N ILE A 396 -15.81 -1.61 19.56
CA ILE A 396 -16.70 -1.93 18.44
C ILE A 396 -17.99 -1.17 18.73
N ALA A 397 -18.38 -0.24 17.84
CA ALA A 397 -19.67 0.42 17.94
C ALA A 397 -20.76 -0.65 18.02
N ALA A 398 -21.59 -0.58 19.07
CA ALA A 398 -22.65 -1.54 19.33
C ALA A 398 -23.61 -1.63 18.15
#